data_AF-A0ABD6DGW8-F1
#
_entry.id   AF-A0ABD6DGW8-F1
#
_cell.length_a   1.000
_cell.length_b   1.000
_cell.length_c   1.000
_cell.angle_alpha   90.00
_cell.angle_beta   90.00
_cell.angle_gamma   90.00
#
_symmetry.space_group_name_H-M   'P 1'
#
loop_
_entity.id
_entity.type
_entity.pdbx_description
1 polymer ?
#
loop_
_entity_poly.entity_id
_entity_poly.type
_entity_poly.pdbx_seq_one_letter_code
_entity_poly.pdbx_strand_id
1 'polypeptide(L)' 'MLGLRFFVCTACETVFAGAAEPTACSKCDAGRFEELTGALQHEPYFVPE' A
#
# COMPACT_ATOMS: atom_id res chain seq x y z
N MET A 1 -9.39 -9.40 14.39
CA MET A 1 -8.23 -9.58 13.50
C MET A 1 -8.00 -8.26 12.78
N LEU A 2 -6.88 -7.58 13.00
CA LEU A 2 -6.53 -6.41 12.20
C LEU A 2 -5.92 -6.94 10.90
N GLY A 3 -6.64 -6.79 9.79
CA GLY A 3 -6.15 -7.19 8.47
C GLY A 3 -4.95 -6.36 8.06
N LEU A 4 -3.99 -6.99 7.40
CA LEU A 4 -2.88 -6.27 6.78
C LEU A 4 -3.44 -5.41 5.62
N ARG A 5 -3.18 -4.10 5.66
CA ARG A 5 -3.56 -3.14 4.63
C ARG A 5 -2.30 -2.64 3.94
N PHE A 6 -2.46 -2.18 2.70
CA PHE A 6 -1.37 -1.68 1.89
C PHE A 6 -1.66 -0.24 1.47
N PHE A 7 -0.64 0.61 1.54
CA PHE A 7 -0.74 2.03 1.20
C PHE A 7 0.36 2.39 0.23
N VAL A 8 0.03 3.06 -0.86
CA VAL A 8 1.01 3.58 -1.82
C VAL A 8 1.21 5.07 -1.58
N CYS A 9 2.46 5.52 -1.57
CA CYS A 9 2.76 6.95 -1.63
C CYS A 9 2.61 7.44 -3.07
N THR A 10 1.63 8.30 -3.34
CA THR A 10 1.33 8.74 -4.72
C THR A 10 2.41 9.65 -5.32
N ALA A 11 3.41 10.06 -4.53
CA ALA A 11 4.49 10.94 -4.98
C ALA A 11 5.75 10.19 -5.43
N CYS A 12 6.02 9.00 -4.88
CA CYS A 12 7.21 8.22 -5.17
C CYS A 12 6.94 6.72 -5.34
N GLU A 13 5.67 6.33 -5.41
CA GLU A 13 5.17 4.98 -5.68
C GLU A 13 5.63 3.92 -4.67
N THR A 14 6.18 4.35 -3.52
CA THR A 14 6.60 3.44 -2.45
C THR A 14 5.40 2.84 -1.74
N VAL A 15 5.40 1.51 -1.58
CA VAL A 15 4.33 0.77 -0.90
C VAL A 15 4.70 0.48 0.56
N PHE A 16 3.72 0.67 1.44
CA PHE A 16 3.79 0.41 2.88
C PHE A 16 2.75 -0.64 3.25
N ALA A 17 3.11 -1.57 4.14
CA ALA A 17 2.20 -2.58 4.66
C ALA A 17 2.02 -2.36 6.17
N GLY A 18 0.77 -2.29 6.63
CA GLY A 18 0.46 -2.02 8.03
C GLY A 18 -1.03 -2.10 8.34
N ALA A 19 -1.38 -1.96 9.62
CA ALA A 19 -2.79 -1.96 10.03
C ALA A 19 -3.49 -0.60 9.79
N ALA A 20 -2.71 0.46 9.58
CA ALA A 20 -3.19 1.83 9.42
C ALA A 20 -2.31 2.59 8.42
N GLU A 21 -2.85 3.69 7.90
CA GLU A 21 -2.16 4.56 6.95
C GLU A 21 -0.90 5.16 7.59
N PRO A 22 0.25 5.14 6.90
CA PRO A 22 1.47 5.77 7.38
C PRO A 22 1.31 7.31 7.46
N THR A 23 1.87 7.91 8.49
CA THR A 23 1.83 9.38 8.68
C THR A 23 2.90 10.12 7.88
N ALA A 24 3.92 9.40 7.37
CA ALA A 24 5.03 9.96 6.63
C ALA A 24 5.65 8.93 5.69
N CYS A 25 6.19 9.39 4.56
CA CYS A 25 6.87 8.52 3.61
C CYS A 25 8.37 8.52 3.92
N SER A 26 8.97 7.35 4.11
CA SER A 26 10.41 7.24 4.38
C SER A 26 11.30 7.50 3.14
N LYS A 27 10.69 7.72 1.97
CA LYS A 27 11.38 7.92 0.69
C LYS A 27 11.23 9.33 0.10
N CYS A 28 10.20 10.07 0.50
CA CYS A 28 9.95 11.43 0.03
C CYS A 28 9.16 12.25 1.06
N ASP A 29 9.21 13.57 0.96
CA ASP A 29 8.55 14.47 1.93
C ASP A 29 7.10 14.82 1.58
N ALA A 30 6.53 14.25 0.50
CA ALA A 30 5.19 14.62 0.02
C ALA A 30 4.04 14.07 0.89
N GLY A 31 4.27 12.94 1.58
CA GLY A 31 3.36 12.39 2.61
C GLY A 31 1.94 12.05 2.16
N ARG A 32 1.67 11.94 0.85
CA ARG A 32 0.35 11.61 0.32
C ARG A 32 0.22 10.11 0.09
N PHE A 33 -0.80 9.50 0.67
CA PHE A 33 -1.03 8.06 0.62
C PHE A 33 -2.42 7.73 0.06
N GLU A 34 -2.47 6.60 -0.65
CA GLU A 34 -3.70 5.99 -1.10
C GLU A 34 -3.72 4.53 -0.64
N GLU A 35 -4.82 4.09 -0.07
CA GLU A 35 -4.98 2.69 0.33
C GLU A 35 -5.25 1.83 -0.90
N LEU A 36 -4.42 0.81 -1.08
CA LEU A 36 -4.62 -0.24 -2.06
C LEU A 36 -5.74 -1.16 -1.56
N THR A 37 -6.99 -0.72 -1.78
CA THR A 37 -8.22 -1.47 -1.48
C THR A 37 -8.65 -2.39 -2.63
N GLY A 38 -8.06 -2.18 -3.82
CA GLY A 38 -8.24 -3.02 -4.99
C GLY A 38 -7.68 -4.41 -4.77
N ALA A 39 -8.39 -5.41 -5.26
CA ALA A 39 -8.15 -6.82 -5.03
C ALA A 39 -6.70 -7.25 -5.35
N LEU A 40 -5.80 -7.22 -4.36
CA LEU A 40 -4.53 -7.96 -4.40
C LEU A 40 -4.75 -9.45 -4.74
N GLN A 41 -5.97 -9.95 -4.51
CA GLN A 41 -6.46 -11.28 -4.86
C GLN A 41 -6.62 -11.52 -6.39
N HIS A 42 -6.66 -10.46 -7.21
CA HIS A 42 -6.85 -10.53 -8.67
C HIS A 42 -5.61 -10.14 -9.46
N GLU A 43 -4.54 -9.71 -8.78
CA GLU A 43 -3.29 -9.40 -9.44
C GLU A 43 -2.64 -10.70 -9.93
N PRO A 44 -2.21 -10.80 -11.21
CA PRO A 44 -1.65 -12.03 -11.77
C PRO A 44 -0.47 -12.62 -10.99
N TYR A 45 0.22 -11.76 -10.22
CA TYR A 45 1.31 -12.17 -9.33
C TYR A 45 0.86 -13.09 -8.17
N PHE A 46 -0.40 -13.00 -7.74
CA PHE A 46 -0.94 -13.75 -6.60
C PHE A 46 -1.82 -14.95 -7.00
N VAL A 47 -2.02 -15.19 -8.29
CA VAL A 47 -2.76 -16.35 -8.80
C VAL A 47 -1.75 -17.32 -9.41
N PRO A 48 -1.34 -18.39 -8.69
CA PRO A 48 -0.56 -19.45 -9.32
C PRO A 48 -1.45 -20.17 -10.34
N GLU A 49 -0.90 -20.41 -11.53
CA GLU A 49 -1.51 -21.18 -12.63
C GLU A 49 -1.86 -22.61 -12.20
#